data_AF-A0A409V6N4-F1
#
_entry.id   AF-A0A409V6N4-F1
#
_cell.length_a   1.000
_cell.length_b   1.000
_cell.length_c   1.000
_cell.angle_alpha   90.00
_cell.angle_beta   90.00
_cell.angle_gamma   90.00
#
_symmetry.space_group_name_H-M   'P 1'
#
loop_
_entity.id
_entity.type
_entity.pdbx_description
1 polymer ?
#
loop_
_entity_poly.entity_id
_entity_poly.type
_entity_poly.pdbx_seq_one_letter_code
_entity_poly.pdbx_strand_id
1 'polypeptide(L)'
;LIIAIVTCPNPPDVAFATISSQTGSNYNDSITYTCNIGYESTDGTLDRKCNENKLWDGTPPVCTIVTCPNPPDVAFATISSQTGSNYNDSITYTCNIGYENKDGTLVRKCMENKLWDGTIPVCSKKNTITTILKRNSGPIVAGGLMSFGFLMIPIAFCCLLKGRSKEKYMDTSSHELS
;
A
#
# COMPACT_ATOMS: atom_id res chain seq x y z
N LEU A 1 -70.28 8.15 14.39
CA LEU A 1 -69.04 7.35 14.53
C LEU A 1 -67.89 8.20 14.01
N ILE A 2 -66.93 8.60 14.84
CA ILE A 2 -65.73 9.29 14.34
C ILE A 2 -64.76 8.18 13.91
N ILE A 3 -64.53 8.02 12.61
CA ILE A 3 -63.46 7.14 12.12
C ILE A 3 -62.15 7.87 12.37
N ALA A 4 -61.35 7.38 13.31
CA ALA A 4 -60.01 7.91 13.53
C ALA A 4 -59.11 7.39 12.40
N ILE A 5 -58.64 8.30 11.54
CA ILE A 5 -57.59 7.95 10.58
C ILE A 5 -56.30 7.64 11.35
N VAL A 6 -55.66 6.53 10.97
CA VAL A 6 -54.35 6.14 11.49
C VAL A 6 -53.30 6.67 10.54
N THR A 7 -52.54 7.64 11.03
CA THR A 7 -51.44 8.27 10.30
C THR A 7 -50.26 8.35 11.25
N CYS A 8 -49.14 7.78 10.84
CA CYS A 8 -47.89 7.81 11.57
C CYS A 8 -47.18 9.16 11.41
N PRO A 9 -46.35 9.56 12.39
CA PRO A 9 -45.51 10.74 12.26
C PRO A 9 -44.45 10.55 11.17
N ASN A 10 -43.72 11.61 10.87
CA ASN A 10 -42.51 11.49 10.06
C ASN A 10 -41.60 10.40 10.65
N PRO A 11 -41.03 9.52 9.81
CA PRO A 11 -40.10 8.51 10.27
C PRO A 11 -38.95 9.13 11.07
N PRO A 12 -38.48 8.47 12.14
CA PRO A 12 -37.33 8.95 12.89
C PRO A 12 -36.07 9.04 12.02
N ASP A 13 -35.27 10.09 12.24
CA ASP A 13 -33.93 10.18 11.66
C ASP A 13 -33.03 9.13 12.29
N VAL A 14 -32.27 8.42 11.46
CA VAL A 14 -31.34 7.38 11.88
C VAL A 14 -29.93 7.78 11.44
N ALA A 15 -29.00 7.81 12.40
CA ALA A 15 -27.62 8.15 12.10
C ALA A 15 -27.02 7.16 11.10
N PHE A 16 -26.32 7.69 10.10
CA PHE A 16 -25.68 6.90 9.04
C PHE A 16 -26.63 6.03 8.22
N ALA A 17 -27.91 6.39 8.15
CA ALA A 17 -28.89 5.76 7.27
C ALA A 17 -29.69 6.82 6.49
N THR A 18 -30.34 6.37 5.44
CA THR A 18 -31.32 7.15 4.66
C THR A 18 -32.57 6.31 4.44
N ILE A 19 -33.71 6.95 4.17
CA ILE A 19 -34.93 6.25 3.75
C ILE A 19 -34.83 6.03 2.25
N SER A 20 -34.71 4.78 1.82
CA SER A 20 -34.59 4.41 0.42
C SER A 20 -35.94 4.22 -0.27
N SER A 21 -37.00 3.97 0.50
CA SER A 21 -38.37 3.83 0.00
C SER A 21 -39.39 4.23 1.06
N GLN A 22 -40.49 4.85 0.63
CA GLN A 22 -41.64 5.19 1.47
C GLN A 22 -42.92 5.16 0.64
N THR A 23 -43.92 4.38 1.05
CA THR A 23 -45.22 4.30 0.34
C THR A 23 -46.20 5.39 0.76
N GLY A 24 -46.01 5.94 1.97
CA GLY A 24 -46.88 6.94 2.58
C GLY A 24 -46.66 7.01 4.09
N SER A 25 -47.70 7.40 4.83
CA SER A 25 -47.67 7.50 6.29
C SER A 25 -48.97 7.01 6.96
N ASN A 26 -49.90 6.41 6.22
CA ASN A 26 -51.15 5.90 6.75
C ASN A 26 -51.01 4.46 7.23
N TYR A 27 -52.02 3.93 7.93
CA TYR A 27 -52.06 2.52 8.32
C TYR A 27 -51.69 1.60 7.15
N ASN A 28 -50.81 0.65 7.43
CA ASN A 28 -50.19 -0.27 6.46
C ASN A 28 -49.19 0.32 5.46
N ASP A 29 -49.00 1.64 5.39
CA ASP A 29 -47.87 2.20 4.63
C ASP A 29 -46.55 1.75 5.24
N SER A 30 -45.53 1.64 4.41
CA SER A 30 -44.22 1.11 4.78
C SER A 30 -43.10 2.06 4.39
N ILE A 31 -42.01 1.96 5.14
CA ILE A 31 -40.73 2.62 4.87
C ILE A 31 -39.62 1.58 4.91
N THR A 32 -38.58 1.83 4.12
CA THR A 32 -37.34 1.06 4.14
C THR A 32 -36.19 2.01 4.37
N TYR A 33 -35.43 1.77 5.43
CA TYR A 33 -34.13 2.39 5.66
C TYR A 33 -33.05 1.65 4.89
N THR A 34 -31.96 2.35 4.63
CA THR A 34 -30.74 1.78 4.09
C THR A 34 -29.56 2.46 4.76
N CYS A 35 -28.70 1.66 5.39
CA CYS A 35 -27.44 2.18 5.92
C CYS A 35 -26.61 2.78 4.79
N ASN A 36 -25.96 3.90 5.07
CA ASN A 36 -25.12 4.59 4.10
C ASN A 36 -23.95 3.68 3.69
N ILE A 37 -23.36 3.94 2.52
CA ILE A 37 -22.20 3.21 2.01
C ILE A 37 -21.10 3.14 3.08
N GLY A 38 -20.61 1.92 3.34
CA GLY A 38 -19.63 1.66 4.38
C GLY A 38 -20.19 1.47 5.79
N TYR A 39 -21.50 1.45 5.96
CA TYR A 39 -22.19 1.15 7.21
C TYR A 39 -23.11 -0.05 7.03
N GLU A 40 -23.37 -0.77 8.12
CA GLU A 40 -24.23 -1.93 8.15
C GLU A 40 -25.17 -1.93 9.35
N SER A 41 -26.33 -2.58 9.21
CA SER A 41 -27.31 -2.70 10.29
C SER A 41 -26.85 -3.78 11.26
N THR A 42 -26.58 -3.40 12.51
CA THR A 42 -26.17 -4.33 13.57
C THR A 42 -27.27 -4.61 14.60
N ASP A 43 -28.32 -3.79 14.62
CA ASP A 43 -29.50 -3.96 15.45
C ASP A 43 -30.72 -3.29 14.79
N GLY A 44 -31.93 -3.60 15.27
CA GLY A 44 -33.20 -3.09 14.75
C GLY A 44 -33.57 -3.63 13.35
N THR A 45 -34.59 -3.03 12.72
CA THR A 45 -35.09 -3.44 11.40
C THR A 45 -35.04 -2.31 10.38
N LEU A 46 -34.59 -2.61 9.15
CA LEU A 46 -34.56 -1.65 8.06
C LEU A 46 -35.98 -1.37 7.52
N ASP A 47 -36.85 -2.38 7.48
CA ASP A 47 -38.23 -2.22 7.07
C ASP A 47 -39.13 -1.94 8.27
N ARG A 48 -40.06 -0.98 8.09
CA ARG A 48 -41.04 -0.62 9.10
C ARG A 48 -42.38 -0.29 8.46
N LYS A 49 -43.44 -0.53 9.22
CA LYS A 49 -44.83 -0.37 8.80
C LYS A 49 -45.59 0.50 9.79
N CYS A 50 -46.45 1.35 9.28
CA CYS A 50 -47.31 2.17 10.11
C CYS A 50 -48.42 1.31 10.73
N ASN A 51 -48.39 1.18 12.06
CA ASN A 51 -49.29 0.33 12.82
C ASN A 51 -50.57 1.05 13.27
N GLU A 52 -51.51 0.31 13.84
CA GLU A 52 -52.80 0.83 14.33
C GLU A 52 -52.65 1.85 15.47
N ASN A 53 -51.55 1.80 16.21
CA ASN A 53 -51.21 2.71 17.29
C ASN A 53 -50.64 4.05 16.78
N LYS A 54 -50.67 4.29 15.46
CA LYS A 54 -50.16 5.50 14.81
C LYS A 54 -48.64 5.68 14.98
N LEU A 55 -47.92 4.57 15.15
CA LEU A 55 -46.47 4.54 15.25
C LEU A 55 -45.89 3.61 14.18
N TRP A 56 -44.69 3.92 13.73
CA TRP A 56 -43.90 2.96 12.97
C TRP A 56 -43.56 1.79 13.89
N ASP A 57 -43.81 0.57 13.44
CA ASP A 57 -43.52 -0.65 14.19
C ASP A 57 -42.00 -0.89 14.34
N GLY A 58 -41.63 -1.87 15.17
CA GLY A 58 -40.23 -2.21 15.41
C GLY A 58 -39.38 -1.09 16.02
N THR A 59 -38.07 -1.31 16.04
CA THR A 59 -37.07 -0.32 16.44
C THR A 59 -36.32 0.19 15.21
N PRO A 60 -35.96 1.49 15.15
CA PRO A 60 -35.09 2.00 14.09
C PRO A 60 -33.78 1.20 14.03
N PRO A 61 -33.20 1.01 12.83
CA PRO A 61 -31.96 0.26 12.69
C PRO A 61 -30.80 1.03 13.31
N VAL A 62 -29.79 0.30 13.78
CA VAL A 62 -28.51 0.86 14.22
C VAL A 62 -27.49 0.59 13.13
N CYS A 63 -27.08 1.64 12.42
CA CYS A 63 -26.06 1.55 11.38
C CYS A 63 -24.68 1.86 11.95
N THR A 64 -23.80 0.86 11.94
CA THR A 64 -22.40 0.99 12.40
C THR A 64 -21.45 0.86 11.23
N ILE A 65 -20.28 1.50 11.31
CA ILE A 65 -19.28 1.42 10.24
C ILE A 65 -18.86 -0.04 10.02
N VAL A 66 -18.70 -0.43 8.77
CA VAL A 66 -18.20 -1.75 8.39
C VAL A 66 -16.77 -1.90 8.87
N THR A 67 -16.47 -3.04 9.49
CA THR A 67 -15.11 -3.42 9.90
C THR A 67 -14.70 -4.70 9.16
N CYS A 68 -13.58 -4.63 8.45
CA CYS A 68 -12.98 -5.78 7.79
C CYS A 68 -12.34 -6.72 8.82
N PRO A 69 -12.21 -8.02 8.50
CA PRO A 69 -11.51 -8.97 9.35
C PRO A 69 -10.00 -8.64 9.39
N ASN A 70 -9.25 -9.43 10.16
CA ASN A 70 -7.80 -9.34 10.15
C ASN A 70 -7.26 -9.41 8.71
N PRO A 71 -6.26 -8.57 8.37
CA PRO A 71 -5.58 -8.60 7.10
C PRO A 71 -5.13 -10.01 6.67
N PRO A 72 -5.23 -10.37 5.38
CA PRO A 72 -4.76 -11.66 4.91
C PRO A 72 -3.23 -11.78 4.97
N ASP A 73 -2.73 -12.93 5.38
CA ASP A 73 -1.29 -13.18 5.37
C ASP A 73 -0.72 -13.23 3.95
N VAL A 74 0.44 -12.61 3.76
CA VAL A 74 1.15 -12.56 2.47
C VAL A 74 2.50 -13.25 2.63
N ALA A 75 2.72 -14.32 1.87
CA ALA A 75 3.98 -15.05 1.90
C ALA A 75 5.17 -14.15 1.54
N PHE A 76 6.22 -14.20 2.36
CA PHE A 76 7.44 -13.39 2.20
C PHE A 76 7.21 -11.88 2.21
N ALA A 77 6.16 -11.42 2.90
CA ALA A 77 5.92 -10.01 3.17
C ALA A 77 5.53 -9.81 4.65
N THR A 78 5.56 -8.55 5.07
CA THR A 78 5.07 -8.09 6.38
C THR A 78 4.20 -6.85 6.18
N ILE A 79 3.31 -6.56 7.12
CA ILE A 79 2.55 -5.31 7.14
C ILE A 79 3.49 -4.20 7.63
N SER A 80 3.73 -3.20 6.78
CA SER A 80 4.56 -2.04 7.13
C SER A 80 3.75 -0.86 7.65
N SER A 81 2.46 -0.78 7.33
CA SER A 81 1.55 0.22 7.89
C SER A 81 0.10 -0.22 7.86
N GLN A 82 -0.70 0.29 8.80
CA GLN A 82 -2.14 0.09 8.90
C GLN A 82 -2.80 1.33 9.50
N THR A 83 -3.82 1.88 8.83
CA THR A 83 -4.59 3.02 9.36
C THR A 83 -5.68 2.59 10.35
N GLY A 84 -6.20 1.39 10.17
CA GLY A 84 -7.27 0.80 10.95
C GLY A 84 -7.83 -0.44 10.25
N SER A 85 -9.08 -0.79 10.53
CA SER A 85 -9.78 -1.94 9.91
C SER A 85 -11.20 -1.58 9.46
N ASN A 86 -11.60 -0.32 9.53
CA ASN A 86 -12.94 0.11 9.14
C ASN A 86 -13.01 0.44 7.64
N TYR A 87 -14.22 0.60 7.11
CA TYR A 87 -14.43 1.01 5.73
C TYR A 87 -13.53 2.20 5.35
N ASN A 88 -12.88 2.10 4.19
CA ASN A 88 -11.84 2.99 3.68
C ASN A 88 -10.49 2.99 4.38
N ASP A 89 -10.31 2.31 5.52
CA ASP A 89 -8.97 2.09 6.07
C ASP A 89 -8.11 1.28 5.11
N SER A 90 -6.80 1.47 5.21
CA SER A 90 -5.83 0.84 4.35
C SER A 90 -4.70 0.19 5.14
N ILE A 91 -4.15 -0.87 4.54
CA ILE A 91 -2.94 -1.55 4.98
C ILE A 91 -1.94 -1.58 3.84
N THR A 92 -0.66 -1.51 4.17
CA THR A 92 0.43 -1.62 3.22
C THR A 92 1.33 -2.77 3.62
N TYR A 93 1.57 -3.67 2.67
CA TYR A 93 2.55 -4.74 2.78
C TYR A 93 3.92 -4.28 2.28
N THR A 94 4.97 -4.95 2.73
CA THR A 94 6.31 -4.80 2.21
C THR A 94 6.95 -6.17 2.10
N CYS A 95 7.47 -6.50 0.91
CA CYS A 95 8.18 -7.76 0.72
C CYS A 95 9.42 -7.80 1.62
N ASN A 96 9.67 -8.95 2.21
CA ASN A 96 10.80 -9.19 3.10
C ASN A 96 12.14 -9.02 2.35
N ILE A 97 13.23 -8.85 3.11
CA ILE A 97 14.57 -8.69 2.55
C ILE A 97 14.89 -9.86 1.60
N GLY A 98 15.40 -9.52 0.41
CA GLY A 98 15.69 -10.51 -0.64
C GLY A 98 14.50 -10.86 -1.54
N TYR A 99 13.32 -10.30 -1.29
CA TYR A 99 12.11 -10.47 -2.10
C TYR A 99 11.66 -9.14 -2.73
N GLU A 100 10.94 -9.22 -3.85
CA GLU A 100 10.32 -8.09 -4.54
C GLU A 100 8.91 -8.44 -4.99
N ASN A 101 8.05 -7.42 -5.09
CA ASN A 101 6.69 -7.59 -5.56
C ASN A 101 6.69 -7.90 -7.06
N LYS A 102 6.04 -8.99 -7.46
CA LYS A 102 5.93 -9.43 -8.85
C LYS A 102 4.53 -9.25 -9.42
N ASP A 103 3.51 -9.27 -8.57
CA ASP A 103 2.12 -9.19 -9.00
C ASP A 103 1.22 -8.66 -7.89
N GLY A 104 0.17 -7.94 -8.28
CA GLY A 104 -0.76 -7.25 -7.39
C GLY A 104 -0.18 -5.98 -6.75
N THR A 105 -1.07 -5.17 -6.18
CA THR A 105 -0.67 -4.01 -5.36
C THR A 105 -0.27 -4.47 -3.95
N LEU A 106 0.65 -3.79 -3.27
CA LEU A 106 0.95 -4.05 -1.86
C LEU A 106 0.00 -3.33 -0.90
N VAL A 107 -0.94 -2.53 -1.41
CA VAL A 107 -1.91 -1.79 -0.59
C VAL A 107 -3.26 -2.46 -0.68
N ARG A 108 -3.90 -2.71 0.46
CA ARG A 108 -5.30 -3.15 0.52
C ARG A 108 -6.14 -2.10 1.22
N LYS A 109 -7.38 -1.96 0.77
CA LYS A 109 -8.38 -1.07 1.34
C LYS A 109 -9.59 -1.87 1.82
N CYS A 110 -10.12 -1.53 2.99
CA CYS A 110 -11.33 -2.17 3.51
C CYS A 110 -12.57 -1.66 2.76
N MET A 111 -13.33 -2.58 2.20
CA MET A 111 -14.49 -2.30 1.35
C MET A 111 -15.82 -2.47 2.09
N GLU A 112 -16.90 -1.95 1.51
CA GLU A 112 -18.25 -2.03 2.08
C GLU A 112 -18.79 -3.46 2.23
N ASN A 113 -18.28 -4.40 1.44
CA ASN A 113 -18.60 -5.84 1.55
C ASN A 113 -17.85 -6.54 2.69
N LYS A 114 -17.19 -5.77 3.57
CA LYS A 114 -16.37 -6.23 4.70
C LYS A 114 -15.13 -7.03 4.29
N LEU A 115 -14.66 -6.90 3.06
CA LEU A 115 -13.45 -7.55 2.57
C LEU A 115 -12.37 -6.51 2.27
N TRP A 116 -11.12 -6.92 2.46
CA TRP A 116 -9.99 -6.21 1.90
C TRP A 116 -10.00 -6.36 0.38
N ASP A 117 -9.82 -5.27 -0.35
CA ASP A 117 -9.88 -5.24 -1.82
C ASP A 117 -8.70 -5.95 -2.50
N GLY A 118 -8.74 -6.04 -3.82
CA GLY A 118 -7.63 -6.57 -4.63
C GLY A 118 -7.36 -8.08 -4.46
N THR A 119 -6.29 -8.54 -5.09
CA THR A 119 -5.81 -9.93 -5.03
C THR A 119 -4.61 -10.01 -4.09
N ILE A 120 -4.32 -11.14 -3.45
CA ILE A 120 -3.12 -11.28 -2.59
C ILE A 120 -1.84 -10.95 -3.39
N PRO A 121 -0.93 -10.09 -2.90
CA PRO A 121 0.27 -9.72 -3.65
C PRO A 121 1.28 -10.88 -3.65
N VAL A 122 2.14 -10.91 -4.67
CA VAL A 122 3.13 -11.98 -4.83
C VAL A 122 4.54 -11.44 -4.63
N CYS A 123 5.16 -11.77 -3.49
CA CYS A 123 6.57 -11.49 -3.24
C CYS A 123 7.44 -12.69 -3.67
N SER A 124 8.37 -12.47 -4.59
CA SER A 124 9.32 -13.49 -5.08
C SER A 124 10.76 -13.08 -4.85
N LYS A 125 11.68 -14.07 -4.75
CA LYS A 125 13.11 -13.79 -4.58
C LYS A 125 13.62 -12.86 -5.69
N LYS A 126 14.43 -11.88 -5.30
CA LYS A 126 15.14 -11.00 -6.25
C LYS A 126 16.15 -11.82 -7.04
N ASN A 127 16.21 -11.60 -8.36
CA ASN A 127 17.24 -12.20 -9.19
C ASN A 127 18.55 -11.40 -9.01
N THR A 128 19.43 -11.85 -8.11
CA THR A 128 20.71 -11.18 -7.78
C THR A 128 21.83 -11.43 -8.81
N ILE A 129 21.60 -12.27 -9.83
CA ILE A 129 22.63 -12.66 -10.82
C ILE A 129 22.97 -11.52 -11.79
N THR A 130 22.06 -10.58 -12.05
CA THR A 130 22.25 -9.51 -13.03
C THR A 130 23.24 -8.42 -12.61
N THR A 131 23.63 -8.35 -11.33
CA THR A 131 24.54 -7.31 -10.82
C THR A 131 26.01 -7.69 -10.96
N ILE A 132 26.34 -9.00 -10.96
CA ILE A 132 27.73 -9.47 -11.00
C ILE A 132 28.28 -9.45 -12.45
N LEU A 133 27.43 -9.66 -13.46
CA LEU A 133 27.86 -9.68 -14.87
C LEU A 133 28.12 -8.29 -15.49
N LYS A 134 27.75 -7.19 -14.81
CA LYS A 134 28.04 -5.82 -15.29
C LYS A 134 29.39 -5.26 -14.83
N ARG A 135 30.16 -5.96 -14.00
CA ARG A 135 31.42 -5.42 -13.46
C ARG A 135 32.64 -5.64 -14.36
N ASN A 136 32.58 -6.57 -15.33
CA ASN A 136 33.76 -7.01 -16.09
C ASN A 136 33.59 -6.95 -17.62
N SER A 137 33.04 -5.85 -18.16
CA SER A 137 33.10 -5.57 -19.60
C SER A 137 33.83 -4.25 -19.89
N GLY A 138 34.94 -4.00 -19.17
CA GLY A 138 35.92 -3.00 -19.57
C GLY A 138 36.89 -3.60 -20.60
N PRO A 139 37.32 -2.87 -21.63
CA PRO A 139 38.26 -3.39 -22.62
C PRO A 139 39.61 -3.73 -21.97
N ILE A 140 40.08 -4.95 -22.15
CA ILE A 140 41.45 -5.35 -21.80
C ILE A 140 42.36 -4.68 -22.84
N VAL A 141 43.06 -3.61 -22.46
CA VAL A 141 44.04 -2.95 -23.35
C VAL A 141 45.23 -3.90 -23.49
N ALA A 142 45.26 -4.67 -24.57
CA ALA A 142 46.43 -5.45 -24.95
C ALA A 142 47.55 -4.45 -25.31
N GLY A 143 48.63 -4.45 -24.52
CA GLY A 143 49.80 -3.62 -24.76
C GLY A 143 50.46 -3.97 -26.08
N GLY A 144 50.19 -3.17 -27.11
CA GLY A 144 50.91 -3.19 -28.39
C GLY A 144 52.28 -2.53 -28.25
N LEU A 145 53.30 -3.17 -28.81
CA LEU A 145 54.67 -2.66 -28.89
C LEU A 145 54.71 -1.32 -29.63
N MET A 146 55.19 -0.26 -28.98
CA MET A 146 55.47 1.03 -29.61
C MET A 146 56.64 0.88 -30.60
N SER A 147 56.35 0.84 -31.90
CA SER A 147 57.33 1.14 -32.95
C SER A 147 57.14 2.58 -33.42
N PHE A 148 57.77 3.54 -32.74
CA PHE A 148 57.86 4.91 -33.26
C PHE A 148 59.03 5.01 -34.23
N GLY A 149 58.68 5.19 -35.51
CA GLY A 149 59.60 5.50 -36.58
C GLY A 149 60.34 6.81 -36.33
N PHE A 150 61.60 6.79 -36.75
CA PHE A 150 62.56 7.88 -36.74
C PHE A 150 62.00 9.17 -37.35
N LEU A 151 62.11 10.28 -36.62
CA LEU A 151 62.39 11.58 -37.23
C LEU A 151 63.44 12.34 -36.39
N MET A 152 64.54 12.64 -37.05
CA MET A 152 65.78 13.23 -36.55
C MET A 152 65.62 14.74 -36.35
N ILE A 153 65.85 15.28 -35.14
CA ILE A 153 66.17 16.71 -34.89
C ILE A 153 67.15 16.82 -33.69
N PRO A 154 68.13 17.75 -33.69
CA PRO A 154 69.52 17.44 -33.36
C PRO A 154 70.01 17.81 -31.95
N ILE A 155 71.15 17.21 -31.64
CA ILE A 155 72.04 17.37 -30.48
C ILE A 155 72.40 18.85 -30.25
N ALA A 156 71.90 19.45 -29.17
CA ALA A 156 72.61 20.44 -28.36
C ALA A 156 71.70 20.89 -27.21
N PHE A 157 72.31 21.13 -26.03
CA PHE A 157 71.71 21.55 -24.76
C PHE A 157 71.01 20.41 -23.99
N CYS A 158 71.43 20.01 -22.80
CA CYS A 158 72.42 20.60 -21.93
C CYS A 158 72.86 19.54 -20.91
N CYS A 159 74.15 19.21 -20.92
CA CYS A 159 74.81 18.69 -19.73
C CYS A 159 74.61 19.62 -18.54
N LEU A 160 74.89 19.09 -17.34
CA LEU A 160 75.00 19.75 -16.02
C LEU A 160 73.64 19.74 -15.29
N LEU A 161 73.41 19.03 -14.18
CA LEU A 161 74.26 18.86 -13.01
C LEU A 161 73.91 17.59 -12.20
N LYS A 162 74.95 17.11 -11.50
CA LYS A 162 75.00 16.10 -10.43
C LYS A 162 73.86 16.18 -9.41
N GLY A 163 73.45 15.02 -8.88
CA GLY A 163 72.77 14.95 -7.58
C GLY A 163 72.35 13.54 -7.18
N ARG A 164 73.14 12.89 -6.33
CA ARG A 164 72.92 11.55 -5.76
C ARG A 164 72.25 11.72 -4.39
N SER A 165 71.05 11.19 -4.17
CA SER A 165 70.62 10.75 -2.83
C SER A 165 69.54 9.67 -2.93
N LYS A 166 69.74 8.63 -2.12
CA LYS A 166 68.77 7.57 -1.84
C LYS A 166 67.86 8.09 -0.72
N GLU A 167 66.58 7.76 -0.76
CA GLU A 167 65.74 7.81 0.43
C GLU A 167 64.79 6.61 0.45
N LYS A 168 64.85 5.88 1.57
CA LYS A 168 64.04 4.71 1.92
C LYS A 168 62.77 5.20 2.61
N TYR A 169 61.63 4.53 2.41
CA TYR A 169 60.63 4.22 3.46
C TYR A 169 59.58 3.27 2.85
N MET A 170 59.59 1.96 3.11
CA MET A 170 59.25 1.19 4.31
C MET A 170 57.72 1.08 4.54
N ASP A 171 57.29 -0.18 4.49
CA ASP A 171 55.96 -0.77 4.55
C ASP A 171 55.29 -0.61 5.93
N THR A 172 54.03 -1.06 6.02
CA THR A 172 53.36 -1.78 7.14
C THR A 172 52.06 -1.17 7.74
N SER A 173 51.10 -2.08 7.93
CA SER A 173 49.96 -2.14 8.88
C SER A 173 48.68 -1.42 8.45
N SER A 174 47.48 -2.03 8.31
CA SER A 174 46.70 -2.99 9.12
C SER A 174 46.40 -2.49 10.52
N HIS A 175 45.21 -1.94 10.75
CA HIS A 175 44.52 -2.00 12.04
C HIS A 175 43.00 -1.84 11.88
N GLU A 176 42.28 -2.70 12.59
CA GLU A 176 40.85 -2.71 12.88
C GLU A 176 40.37 -1.48 13.66
N LEU A 177 39.07 -1.18 13.55
CA LEU A 177 38.16 -0.61 14.57
C LEU A 177 36.75 -0.80 13.98
N SER A 178 35.70 -1.28 14.66
CA SER A 178 35.38 -1.57 16.06
C SER A 178 34.10 -2.42 16.07
#